data_AF-A0A822BWW8-F1
#
_entry.id   AF-A0A822BWW8-F1
#
_cell.length_a   1.000
_cell.length_b   1.000
_cell.length_c   1.000
_cell.angle_alpha   90.00
_cell.angle_beta   90.00
_cell.angle_gamma   90.00
#
_symmetry.space_group_name_H-M   'P 1'
#
loop_
_entity.id
_entity.type
_entity.pdbx_description
1 polymer ?
#
loop_
_entity_poly.entity_id
_entity_poly.type
_entity_poly.pdbx_seq_one_letter_code
_entity_poly.pdbx_strand_id
1 'polypeptide(L)'
;HKGIILGTTTIPTLDVKHDPEINHQLVHAKISDLLQHITNSEQQDQAKCILIEHAKLFDTNRPTIATNVKPHAIKTLDHPPPTSKPYYSTPSKQEAMYKITQELLHFGLIRPSYSPYAAPALLVAKHDGTWRMVVDYKKLNNITIKDNHPLPNME
;
A
#
# COMPACT_ATOMS: atom_id res chain seq x y z
N HIS A 1 -3.26 -29.79 -7.34
CA HIS A 1 -4.06 -28.69 -7.94
C HIS A 1 -3.19 -27.46 -8.12
N LYS A 2 -2.90 -27.05 -9.36
CA LYS A 2 -2.16 -25.80 -9.63
C LYS A 2 -3.03 -24.60 -9.26
N GLY A 3 -2.69 -23.89 -8.18
CA GLY A 3 -3.36 -22.67 -7.76
C GLY A 3 -2.60 -21.44 -8.26
N ILE A 4 -3.28 -20.51 -8.93
CA ILE A 4 -2.78 -19.15 -9.09
C ILE A 4 -3.48 -18.33 -8.01
N ILE A 5 -2.71 -17.72 -7.12
CA ILE A 5 -3.26 -16.69 -6.24
C ILE A 5 -3.13 -15.38 -6.99
N LEU A 6 -4.26 -14.79 -7.33
CA LEU A 6 -4.28 -13.39 -7.75
C LEU A 6 -4.08 -12.56 -6.49
N GLY A 7 -2.84 -12.17 -6.21
CA GLY A 7 -2.56 -11.13 -5.25
C GLY A 7 -3.12 -9.84 -5.84
N THR A 8 -4.12 -9.25 -5.20
CA THR A 8 -4.65 -7.95 -5.62
C THR A 8 -3.70 -6.85 -5.16
N THR A 9 -2.45 -6.91 -5.63
CA THR A 9 -1.41 -5.96 -5.24
C THR A 9 -1.27 -4.83 -6.25
N THR A 10 -1.99 -4.87 -7.37
CA THR A 10 -1.89 -3.85 -8.44
C THR A 10 -3.20 -3.48 -9.12
N ILE A 11 -4.32 -4.08 -8.73
CA ILE A 11 -5.64 -3.62 -9.16
C ILE A 11 -6.49 -3.49 -7.90
N PRO A 12 -7.07 -2.30 -7.64
CA PRO A 12 -8.04 -2.15 -6.58
C PRO A 12 -9.09 -3.26 -6.74
N THR A 13 -9.39 -3.94 -5.63
CA THR A 13 -10.23 -5.16 -5.64
C THR A 13 -11.67 -4.94 -6.12
N LEU A 14 -12.01 -3.69 -6.38
CA LEU A 14 -13.27 -3.17 -6.86
C LEU A 14 -12.98 -2.37 -8.12
N ASP A 15 -13.85 -2.49 -9.11
CA ASP A 15 -14.09 -1.45 -10.12
C ASP A 15 -14.19 -0.11 -9.38
N VAL A 16 -13.11 0.69 -9.39
CA VAL A 16 -12.99 1.90 -8.57
C VAL A 16 -13.96 2.93 -9.14
N LYS A 17 -15.19 2.89 -8.64
CA LYS A 17 -16.15 3.99 -8.77
C LYS A 17 -15.85 5.13 -7.79
N HIS A 18 -14.80 4.98 -6.97
CA HIS A 18 -14.43 5.95 -5.96
C HIS A 18 -12.92 6.17 -5.98
N ASP A 19 -12.45 6.87 -7.01
CA ASP A 19 -11.19 7.59 -6.89
C ASP A 19 -11.53 8.83 -6.05
N PRO A 20 -11.16 8.90 -4.76
CA PRO A 20 -11.47 10.07 -3.95
C PRO A 20 -10.86 11.28 -4.66
N GLU A 21 -11.71 12.25 -5.02
CA GLU A 21 -11.29 13.45 -5.74
C GLU A 21 -10.10 14.09 -5.03
N ILE A 22 -9.11 14.50 -5.83
CA ILE A 22 -7.91 15.16 -5.29
C ILE A 22 -8.36 16.47 -4.63
N ASN A 23 -8.09 16.60 -3.33
CA ASN A 23 -8.31 17.85 -2.64
C ASN A 23 -7.18 18.83 -3.01
N HIS A 24 -7.36 19.49 -4.16
CA HIS A 24 -6.40 20.44 -4.71
C HIS A 24 -6.04 21.54 -3.70
N GLN A 25 -6.98 22.03 -2.90
CA GLN A 25 -6.70 23.08 -1.92
C GLN A 25 -5.71 22.61 -0.85
N LEU A 26 -5.90 21.41 -0.32
CA LEU A 26 -5.00 20.84 0.70
C LEU A 26 -3.60 20.57 0.13
N VAL A 27 -3.51 20.07 -1.11
CA VAL A 27 -2.24 19.79 -1.77
C VAL A 27 -1.46 21.08 -2.03
N HIS A 28 -2.13 22.13 -2.52
CA HIS A 28 -1.49 23.43 -2.75
C HIS A 28 -1.02 24.10 -1.46
N ALA A 29 -1.78 23.96 -0.36
CA ALA A 29 -1.38 24.46 0.95
C ALA A 29 -0.09 23.75 1.44
N LYS A 30 -0.03 22.42 1.32
CA LYS A 30 1.17 21.63 1.65
C LYS A 30 2.37 22.02 0.79
N ILE A 31 2.19 22.19 -0.53
CA ILE A 31 3.26 22.63 -1.45
C ILE A 31 3.80 23.99 -1.02
N SER A 32 2.92 24.92 -0.67
CA SER A 32 3.33 26.27 -0.24
C SER A 32 4.14 26.24 1.05
N ASP A 33 3.73 25.44 2.03
CA ASP A 33 4.45 25.25 3.30
C ASP A 33 5.83 24.61 3.08
N LEU A 34 5.94 23.61 2.20
CA LEU A 34 7.21 22.97 1.89
C LEU A 34 8.22 23.92 1.24
N LEU A 35 7.77 24.92 0.48
CA LEU A 35 8.65 25.83 -0.25
C LEU A 35 9.07 27.07 0.55
N GLN A 36 8.62 27.22 1.80
CA GLN A 36 8.91 28.39 2.62
C GLN A 36 10.40 28.59 2.95
N HIS A 37 11.20 27.53 2.87
CA HIS A 37 12.64 27.57 3.16
C HIS A 37 13.49 28.09 1.99
N ILE A 38 12.91 28.23 0.79
CA ILE A 38 13.60 28.75 -0.38
C ILE A 38 13.59 30.28 -0.32
N THR A 39 14.77 30.88 -0.12
CA THR A 39 14.94 32.33 0.06
C THR A 39 14.94 33.12 -1.25
N ASN A 40 15.24 32.48 -2.38
CA ASN A 40 15.18 33.11 -3.71
C ASN A 40 13.75 33.03 -4.27
N SER A 41 13.09 34.19 -4.43
CA SER A 41 11.70 34.29 -4.93
C SER A 41 11.52 33.69 -6.32
N GLU A 42 12.48 33.89 -7.23
CA GLU A 42 12.35 33.41 -8.61
C GLU A 42 12.41 31.87 -8.67
N GLN A 43 13.33 31.27 -7.91
CA GLN A 43 13.41 29.82 -7.77
C GLN A 43 12.19 29.25 -7.05
N GLN A 44 11.70 29.96 -6.03
CA GLN A 44 10.51 29.55 -5.29
C GLN A 44 9.28 29.54 -6.21
N ASP A 45 9.11 30.55 -7.06
CA ASP A 45 7.99 30.65 -8.00
C ASP A 45 8.09 29.60 -9.11
N GLN A 46 9.28 29.36 -9.66
CA GLN A 46 9.52 28.28 -10.62
C GLN A 46 9.17 26.90 -10.02
N ALA A 47 9.62 26.63 -8.79
CA ALA A 47 9.31 25.39 -8.10
C ALA A 47 7.81 25.25 -7.80
N LYS A 48 7.15 26.34 -7.36
CA LYS A 48 5.69 26.36 -7.15
C LYS A 48 4.94 26.00 -8.43
N CYS A 49 5.30 26.60 -9.56
CA CYS A 49 4.65 26.34 -10.84
C CYS A 49 4.71 24.85 -11.21
N ILE A 50 5.90 24.24 -11.15
CA ILE A 50 6.10 22.83 -11.50
C ILE A 50 5.33 21.90 -10.54
N LEU A 51 5.39 22.17 -9.24
CA LEU A 51 4.73 21.34 -8.24
C LEU A 51 3.21 21.44 -8.31
N ILE A 52 2.68 22.62 -8.65
CA ILE A 52 1.25 22.83 -8.89
C ILE A 52 0.80 22.13 -10.17
N GLU A 53 1.57 22.25 -11.26
CA GLU A 53 1.30 21.57 -12.53
C GLU A 53 1.20 20.04 -12.33
N HIS A 54 2.08 19.49 -11.50
CA HIS A 54 2.10 18.07 -11.16
C HIS A 54 1.47 17.73 -9.81
N ALA A 55 0.59 18.57 -9.27
CA ALA A 55 0.03 18.43 -7.92
C ALA A 55 -0.58 17.04 -7.66
N LYS A 56 -1.14 16.41 -8.69
CA LYS A 56 -1.73 15.07 -8.61
C LYS A 56 -0.74 13.97 -8.19
N LEU A 57 0.55 14.14 -8.48
CA LEU A 57 1.61 13.19 -8.13
C LEU A 57 2.04 13.30 -6.66
N PHE A 58 1.77 14.46 -6.03
CA PHE A 58 2.23 14.78 -4.68
C PHE A 58 1.11 14.71 -3.63
N ASP A 59 -0.06 14.16 -3.98
CA ASP A 59 -1.14 13.96 -3.03
C ASP A 59 -0.78 12.87 -2.01
N THR A 60 -0.40 13.29 -0.80
CA THR A 60 -0.04 12.43 0.33
C THR A 60 -1.24 11.97 1.14
N ASN A 61 -2.45 12.41 0.82
CA ASN A 61 -3.65 12.09 1.60
C ASN A 61 -4.25 10.73 1.21
N ARG A 62 -3.80 10.14 0.10
CA ARG A 62 -4.27 8.86 -0.41
C ARG A 62 -3.11 7.95 -0.80
N PRO A 63 -3.26 6.63 -0.68
CA PRO A 63 -2.29 5.70 -1.22
C PRO A 63 -2.24 5.84 -2.75
N THR A 64 -1.02 5.83 -3.30
CA THR A 64 -0.84 5.79 -4.76
C THR A 64 -1.19 4.40 -5.28
N ILE A 65 -2.16 4.33 -6.19
CA ILE A 65 -2.57 3.08 -6.83
C ILE A 65 -2.27 3.21 -8.32
N ALA A 66 -1.47 2.28 -8.85
CA ALA A 66 -1.15 2.27 -10.26
C ALA A 66 -2.32 1.67 -11.06
N THR A 67 -2.92 2.45 -11.96
CA THR A 67 -4.12 2.08 -12.71
C THR A 67 -3.83 1.28 -13.99
N ASN A 68 -2.64 1.44 -14.57
CA ASN A 68 -2.26 0.84 -15.84
C ASN A 68 -1.32 -0.37 -15.68
N VAL A 69 -1.55 -1.21 -14.68
CA VAL A 69 -0.67 -2.36 -14.38
C VAL A 69 -1.46 -3.65 -14.50
N LYS A 70 -0.82 -4.68 -15.06
CA LYS A 70 -1.39 -6.03 -15.04
C LYS A 70 -1.48 -6.52 -13.58
N PRO A 71 -2.54 -7.29 -13.23
CA PRO A 71 -2.66 -7.82 -11.88
C PRO A 71 -1.48 -8.72 -11.56
N HIS A 72 -0.91 -8.57 -10.35
CA HIS A 72 0.21 -9.39 -9.90
C HIS A 72 -0.27 -10.82 -9.61
N ALA A 73 0.20 -11.78 -10.41
CA ALA A 73 -0.11 -13.19 -10.22
C ALA A 73 0.98 -13.88 -9.40
N ILE A 74 0.59 -14.43 -8.25
CA ILE A 74 1.48 -15.23 -7.39
C ILE A 74 1.31 -16.69 -7.79
N LYS A 75 2.32 -17.23 -8.48
CA LYS A 75 2.35 -18.64 -8.90
C LYS A 75 2.84 -19.49 -7.73
N THR A 76 2.07 -20.51 -7.34
CA THR A 76 2.49 -21.45 -6.29
C THR A 76 2.83 -22.83 -6.86
N LEU A 77 3.64 -23.58 -6.12
CA LEU A 77 3.85 -25.01 -6.32
C LEU A 77 2.54 -25.79 -6.10
N ASP A 78 2.54 -27.07 -6.46
CA ASP A 78 1.42 -27.96 -6.10
C ASP A 78 1.50 -28.27 -4.60
N HIS A 79 0.69 -27.56 -3.82
CA HIS A 79 0.67 -27.65 -2.36
C HIS A 79 -0.73 -27.28 -1.84
N PRO A 80 -1.22 -27.89 -0.74
CA PRO A 80 -2.46 -27.46 -0.11
C PRO A 80 -2.39 -25.99 0.34
N PRO A 81 -3.49 -25.21 0.30
CA PRO A 81 -3.47 -23.81 0.73
C PRO A 81 -2.96 -23.65 2.16
N PRO A 82 -1.87 -22.89 2.41
CA PRO A 82 -1.40 -22.63 3.76
C PRO A 82 -2.42 -21.80 4.55
N THR A 83 -2.75 -22.32 5.72
CA THR A 83 -3.58 -21.64 6.72
C THR A 83 -2.84 -21.54 8.05
N SER A 84 -3.03 -20.42 8.74
CA SER A 84 -2.39 -20.10 10.00
C SER A 84 -3.38 -19.37 10.90
N LYS A 85 -3.37 -19.71 12.18
CA LYS A 85 -4.17 -19.01 13.18
C LYS A 85 -3.64 -17.59 13.39
N PRO A 86 -4.50 -16.60 13.63
CA PRO A 86 -4.07 -15.26 14.04
C PRO A 86 -3.19 -15.28 15.28
N TYR A 87 -2.23 -14.37 15.36
CA TYR A 87 -1.44 -14.17 16.57
C TYR A 87 -2.28 -13.51 17.67
N TYR A 88 -1.98 -13.86 18.93
CA TYR A 88 -2.57 -13.15 20.06
C TYR A 88 -2.18 -11.66 20.02
N SER A 89 -3.16 -10.80 20.26
CA SER A 89 -2.98 -9.35 20.29
C SER A 89 -3.71 -8.79 21.50
N THR A 90 -3.07 -7.84 22.20
CA THR A 90 -3.70 -7.10 23.30
C THR A 90 -4.86 -6.23 22.79
N PRO A 91 -5.84 -5.86 23.63
CA PRO A 91 -6.99 -5.05 23.20
C PRO A 91 -6.60 -3.74 22.48
N SER A 92 -5.59 -3.02 22.98
CA SER A 92 -5.08 -1.81 22.33
C SER A 92 -4.52 -2.08 20.92
N LYS A 93 -3.81 -3.21 20.72
CA LYS A 93 -3.33 -3.61 19.40
C LYS A 93 -4.47 -4.04 18.48
N GLN A 94 -5.52 -4.68 19.01
CA GLN A 94 -6.69 -5.05 18.23
C GLN A 94 -7.43 -3.81 17.71
N GLU A 95 -7.58 -2.79 18.54
CA GLU A 95 -8.20 -1.52 18.14
C GLU A 95 -7.39 -0.83 17.03
N ALA A 96 -6.06 -0.74 17.17
CA ALA A 96 -5.19 -0.20 16.13
C ALA A 96 -5.25 -1.02 14.83
N MET A 97 -5.28 -2.35 14.94
CA MET A 97 -5.42 -3.26 13.80
C MET A 97 -6.74 -3.02 13.06
N TYR A 98 -7.82 -2.82 13.81
CA TYR A 98 -9.13 -2.52 13.24
C TYR A 98 -9.14 -1.19 12.49
N LYS A 99 -8.58 -0.13 13.08
CA LYS A 99 -8.47 1.20 12.42
C LYS A 99 -7.73 1.11 11.08
N ILE A 100 -6.56 0.46 11.06
CA ILE A 100 -5.79 0.24 9.82
C ILE A 100 -6.61 -0.57 8.81
N THR A 101 -7.32 -1.61 9.25
CA THR A 101 -8.14 -2.44 8.37
C THR A 101 -9.26 -1.62 7.72
N GLN A 102 -9.94 -0.75 8.48
CA GLN A 102 -10.98 0.12 7.94
C GLN A 102 -10.44 1.14 6.93
N GLU A 103 -9.26 1.72 7.18
CA GLU A 103 -8.59 2.60 6.22
C GLU A 103 -8.27 1.87 4.91
N LEU A 104 -7.71 0.66 4.99
CA LEU A 104 -7.40 -0.15 3.81
C LEU A 104 -8.67 -0.55 3.04
N LEU A 105 -9.77 -0.83 3.73
CA LEU A 105 -11.08 -1.10 3.12
C LEU A 105 -11.64 0.16 2.45
N HIS A 106 -11.54 1.32 3.12
CA HIS A 106 -12.00 2.62 2.61
C HIS A 106 -11.29 2.99 1.30
N PHE A 107 -9.98 2.77 1.22
CA PHE A 107 -9.19 3.00 0.01
C PHE A 107 -9.30 1.85 -1.03
N GLY A 108 -10.08 0.81 -0.76
CA GLY A 108 -10.28 -0.31 -1.68
C GLY A 108 -9.03 -1.19 -1.91
N LEU A 109 -8.02 -1.08 -1.03
CA LEU A 109 -6.77 -1.85 -1.09
C LEU A 109 -6.95 -3.31 -0.66
N ILE A 110 -7.94 -3.57 0.19
CA ILE A 110 -8.33 -4.92 0.61
C ILE A 110 -9.84 -5.10 0.47
N ARG A 111 -10.30 -6.36 0.53
CA ARG A 111 -11.72 -6.71 0.63
C ARG A 111 -11.92 -7.93 1.53
N PRO A 112 -13.13 -8.12 2.10
CA PRO A 112 -13.50 -9.40 2.70
C PRO A 112 -13.35 -10.54 1.68
N SER A 113 -12.86 -11.69 2.12
CA SER A 113 -12.68 -12.86 1.26
C SER A 113 -12.98 -14.16 1.99
N TYR A 114 -13.42 -15.16 1.24
CA TYR A 114 -13.60 -16.54 1.70
C TYR A 114 -12.49 -17.42 1.10
N SER A 115 -11.24 -17.09 1.41
CA SER A 115 -10.06 -17.77 0.85
C SER A 115 -9.69 -19.01 1.68
N PRO A 116 -9.29 -20.12 1.04
CA PRO A 116 -8.68 -21.24 1.76
C PRO A 116 -7.25 -20.91 2.25
N TYR A 117 -6.64 -19.82 1.75
CA TYR A 117 -5.37 -19.29 2.23
C TYR A 117 -5.60 -18.32 3.39
N ALA A 118 -4.85 -18.46 4.47
CA ALA A 118 -4.90 -17.53 5.59
C ALA A 118 -3.50 -17.30 6.18
N ALA A 119 -3.10 -16.03 6.25
CA ALA A 119 -1.87 -15.58 6.87
C ALA A 119 -2.20 -14.67 8.07
N PRO A 120 -1.51 -14.81 9.22
CA PRO A 120 -1.75 -13.95 10.37
C PRO A 120 -1.11 -12.58 10.15
N ALA A 121 -1.70 -11.55 10.74
CA ALA A 121 -1.14 -10.20 10.77
C ALA A 121 -0.72 -9.84 12.20
N LEU A 122 0.29 -8.98 12.32
CA LEU A 122 0.79 -8.42 13.58
C LEU A 122 1.09 -6.94 13.45
N LEU A 123 1.12 -6.22 14.58
CA LEU A 123 1.50 -4.81 14.61
C LEU A 123 2.93 -4.63 15.11
N VAL A 124 3.69 -3.83 14.36
CA VAL A 124 5.04 -3.37 14.70
C VAL A 124 5.02 -1.87 14.92
N ALA A 125 5.66 -1.38 15.98
CA ALA A 125 5.78 0.05 16.24
C ALA A 125 6.74 0.68 15.23
N LYS A 126 6.36 1.82 14.67
CA LYS A 126 7.25 2.70 13.92
C LYS A 126 8.00 3.63 14.88
N HIS A 127 9.07 4.24 14.38
CA HIS A 127 9.84 5.24 15.12
C HIS A 127 9.00 6.48 15.50
N ASP A 128 8.01 6.83 14.68
CA ASP A 128 7.06 7.93 14.91
C ASP A 128 5.97 7.61 15.95
N GLY A 129 6.02 6.43 16.58
CA GLY A 129 5.03 5.97 17.55
C GLY A 129 3.75 5.36 16.94
N THR A 130 3.58 5.40 15.62
CA THR A 130 2.43 4.79 14.94
C THR A 130 2.62 3.28 14.74
N TRP A 131 1.54 2.56 14.42
CA TRP A 131 1.57 1.13 14.16
C TRP A 131 1.69 0.83 12.66
N ARG A 132 2.46 -0.21 12.32
CA ARG A 132 2.50 -0.84 11.00
C ARG A 132 1.91 -2.24 11.09
N MET A 133 0.87 -2.51 10.30
CA MET A 133 0.36 -3.85 10.08
C MET A 133 1.32 -4.63 9.18
N VAL A 134 1.75 -5.81 9.64
CA VAL A 134 2.65 -6.71 8.92
C VAL A 134 1.97 -8.07 8.81
N VAL A 135 1.78 -8.54 7.57
CA VAL A 135 1.21 -9.86 7.29
C VAL A 135 2.34 -10.87 7.15
N ASP A 136 2.25 -11.98 7.89
CA ASP A 136 3.27 -13.04 7.88
C ASP A 136 3.04 -14.01 6.72
N TYR A 137 3.60 -13.67 5.56
CA TYR A 137 3.52 -14.49 4.35
C TYR A 137 4.54 -15.63 4.29
N LYS A 138 5.28 -15.95 5.37
CA LYS A 138 6.36 -16.97 5.30
C LYS A 138 5.91 -18.31 4.72
N LYS A 139 4.78 -18.85 5.20
CA LYS A 139 4.24 -20.12 4.67
C LYS A 139 3.84 -20.03 3.20
N LEU A 140 3.28 -18.89 2.78
CA LEU A 140 2.94 -18.64 1.39
C LEU A 140 4.21 -18.54 0.53
N ASN A 141 5.19 -17.75 0.96
CA ASN A 141 6.44 -17.53 0.26
C ASN A 141 7.23 -18.84 0.03
N ASN A 142 7.15 -19.78 0.98
CA ASN A 142 7.81 -21.09 0.84
C ASN A 142 7.22 -21.95 -0.29
N ILE A 143 5.96 -21.73 -0.67
CA ILE A 143 5.29 -22.44 -1.76
C ILE A 143 5.18 -21.59 -3.03
N THR A 144 5.65 -20.34 -3.01
CA THR A 144 5.65 -19.45 -4.16
C THR A 144 6.83 -19.78 -5.08
N ILE A 145 6.57 -19.85 -6.39
CA ILE A 145 7.61 -20.00 -7.40
C ILE A 145 8.37 -18.68 -7.49
N LYS A 146 9.70 -18.72 -7.28
CA LYS A 146 10.55 -17.52 -7.36
C LYS A 146 10.61 -17.01 -8.80
N ASP A 147 10.29 -15.73 -8.97
CA ASP A 147 10.49 -15.00 -10.23
C ASP A 147 11.82 -14.25 -10.15
N ASN A 148 12.89 -14.89 -10.65
CA ASN A 148 14.23 -14.31 -10.61
C ASN A 148 14.37 -13.30 -11.75
N HIS A 149 13.97 -12.05 -11.51
CA HIS A 149 14.32 -10.93 -12.36
C HIS A 149 15.68 -10.36 -11.91
N PRO A 150 16.69 -10.27 -12.80
CA PRO A 150 17.99 -9.74 -12.43
C PRO A 150 17.87 -8.24 -12.12
N LEU A 151 18.21 -7.85 -10.90
CA LEU A 151 18.45 -6.45 -10.58
C LEU A 151 19.89 -6.10 -10.95
N PRO A 152 20.14 -4.91 -11.54
CA PRO A 152 21.50 -4.47 -11.78
C PRO A 152 22.22 -4.30 -10.45
N ASN A 153 23.49 -4.72 -10.40
CA ASN A 153 24.36 -4.36 -9.28
C ASN A 153 24.62 -2.85 -9.35
N MET A 154 24.47 -2.16 -8.22
CA MET A 154 25.02 -0.81 -8.09
C MET A 154 26.52 -0.96 -7.89
N GLU A 155 27.32 -0.48 -8.85
CA GLU A 155 28.77 -0.30 -8.66
C GLU A 155 29.05 0.94 -7.79
#